data_AF-A0A8J1UBK0-F1
#
_entry.id   AF-A0A8J1UBK0-F1
#
_cell.length_a   1.000
_cell.length_b   1.000
_cell.length_c   1.000
_cell.angle_alpha   90.00
_cell.angle_beta   90.00
_cell.angle_gamma   90.00
#
_symmetry.space_group_name_H-M   'P 1'
#
loop_
_entity.id
_entity.type
_entity.pdbx_description
1 polymer ?
#
loop_
_entity_poly.entity_id
_entity_poly.type
_entity_poly.pdbx_seq_one_letter_code
_entity_poly.pdbx_strand_id
1 'polypeptide(L)'
;CSDGSDENDATCITVECTTNEFTCGSGECIDVRRKCDGREDCSDGSDENDAMCIKVECTTNEFTCDNGECIDVRRKCDGRSECTDGSDESETTCLSTVECTANEFTCDNGECIDIRRKCDIYKDCSDGSDESETTCPRKECTAYEFTCGTGECIDIRRKCDNREDCSDGSDESVATCRKCIPNSPLALMCL
;
A
#
# COMPACT_ATOMS: atom_id res chain seq x y z
N CYS A 1 -22.77 -63.07 -16.12
CA CYS A 1 -23.11 -64.02 -15.05
C CYS A 1 -23.71 -63.24 -13.91
N SER A 2 -24.66 -63.78 -13.16
CA SER A 2 -25.31 -63.11 -12.01
C SER A 2 -24.57 -63.31 -10.69
N ASP A 3 -23.28 -63.68 -10.77
CA ASP A 3 -22.43 -64.06 -9.65
C ASP A 3 -21.28 -63.07 -9.39
N GLY A 4 -21.25 -61.92 -10.10
CA GLY A 4 -20.26 -60.86 -9.88
C GLY A 4 -18.82 -61.27 -10.20
N SER A 5 -18.62 -62.34 -10.97
CA SER A 5 -17.28 -62.82 -11.35
C SER A 5 -16.51 -61.85 -12.26
N ASP A 6 -17.21 -60.89 -12.87
CA ASP A 6 -16.69 -59.78 -13.68
C ASP A 6 -16.32 -58.53 -12.87
N GLU A 7 -16.67 -58.50 -11.57
CA GLU A 7 -16.39 -57.40 -10.63
C GLU A 7 -15.30 -57.82 -9.62
N ASN A 8 -14.43 -58.77 -9.99
CA ASN A 8 -13.32 -59.17 -9.15
C ASN A 8 -12.12 -58.22 -9.29
N ASP A 9 -11.71 -57.62 -8.17
CA ASP A 9 -10.57 -56.70 -8.01
C ASP A 9 -9.21 -57.28 -8.45
N ALA A 10 -9.16 -58.55 -8.87
CA ALA A 10 -7.99 -59.22 -9.42
C ALA A 10 -7.89 -59.15 -10.96
N THR A 11 -8.93 -58.66 -11.66
CA THR A 11 -8.89 -58.41 -13.11
C THR A 11 -9.29 -56.99 -13.51
N CYS A 12 -9.60 -56.12 -12.54
CA CYS A 12 -9.68 -54.69 -12.78
C CYS A 12 -8.26 -54.15 -12.96
N ILE A 13 -7.83 -54.01 -14.21
CA ILE A 13 -6.61 -53.28 -14.55
C ILE A 13 -6.89 -51.82 -14.18
N THR A 14 -6.50 -51.42 -12.99
CA THR A 14 -6.39 -50.00 -12.65
C THR A 14 -5.41 -49.40 -13.65
N VAL A 15 -5.91 -48.55 -14.53
CA VAL A 15 -5.08 -47.86 -15.51
C VAL A 15 -4.19 -46.89 -14.74
N GLU A 16 -2.99 -47.35 -14.38
CA GLU A 16 -1.97 -46.46 -13.83
C GLU A 16 -1.37 -45.69 -15.01
N CYS A 17 -1.77 -44.42 -15.14
CA CYS A 17 -1.20 -43.51 -16.11
C CYS A 17 0.33 -43.41 -15.90
N THR A 18 1.08 -43.21 -16.99
CA THR A 18 2.54 -43.10 -16.90
C THR A 18 2.95 -41.83 -16.14
N THR A 19 4.22 -41.72 -15.75
CA THR A 19 4.72 -40.56 -14.96
C THR A 19 4.56 -39.19 -15.65
N ASN A 20 4.25 -39.16 -16.94
CA ASN A 20 4.03 -37.93 -17.72
C ASN A 20 2.55 -37.73 -18.11
N GLU A 21 1.64 -38.52 -17.54
CA GLU A 21 0.22 -38.46 -17.83
C GLU A 21 -0.58 -38.15 -16.54
N PHE A 22 -1.60 -37.31 -16.67
CA PHE A 22 -2.58 -37.00 -15.65
C PHE A 22 -3.80 -37.91 -15.79
N THR A 23 -4.27 -38.46 -14.67
CA THR A 23 -5.47 -39.29 -14.61
C THR A 23 -6.70 -38.41 -14.42
N CYS A 24 -7.58 -38.38 -15.41
CA CYS A 24 -8.89 -37.75 -15.33
C CYS A 24 -9.77 -38.43 -14.27
N GLY A 25 -10.75 -37.69 -13.74
CA GLY A 25 -11.82 -38.23 -12.89
C GLY A 25 -12.65 -39.32 -13.56
N SER A 26 -12.72 -39.31 -14.90
CA SER A 26 -13.33 -40.33 -15.75
C SER A 26 -12.49 -41.61 -15.89
N GLY A 27 -11.24 -41.60 -15.45
CA GLY A 27 -10.28 -42.71 -15.58
C GLY A 27 -9.46 -42.69 -16.87
N GLU A 28 -9.59 -41.65 -17.70
CA GLU A 28 -8.73 -41.45 -18.87
C GLU A 28 -7.36 -40.88 -18.49
N CYS A 29 -6.34 -41.12 -19.31
CA CYS A 29 -5.00 -40.54 -19.14
C CYS A 29 -4.75 -39.49 -20.23
N ILE A 30 -4.42 -38.27 -19.82
CA ILE A 30 -4.01 -37.19 -20.73
C ILE A 30 -2.56 -36.78 -20.44
N ASP A 31 -1.88 -36.12 -21.36
CA ASP A 31 -0.53 -35.59 -21.10
C ASP A 31 -0.58 -34.56 -19.95
N VAL A 32 0.39 -34.59 -19.03
CA VAL A 32 0.44 -33.67 -17.88
C VAL A 32 0.44 -32.19 -18.31
N ARG A 33 0.85 -31.86 -19.54
CA ARG A 33 0.80 -30.50 -20.10
C ARG A 33 -0.60 -30.03 -20.48
N ARG A 34 -1.53 -30.97 -20.63
CA ARG A 34 -2.95 -30.73 -20.95
C ARG A 34 -3.79 -30.57 -19.69
N LYS A 35 -3.17 -30.69 -18.53
CA LYS A 35 -3.80 -30.40 -17.25
C LYS A 35 -3.79 -28.88 -17.05
N CYS A 36 -4.97 -28.28 -16.88
CA CYS A 36 -5.14 -26.83 -16.66
C CYS A 36 -4.61 -25.98 -17.81
N ASP A 37 -4.75 -26.46 -19.05
CA ASP A 37 -4.30 -25.76 -20.25
C ASP A 37 -5.39 -24.87 -20.88
N GLY A 38 -6.56 -24.80 -20.23
CA GLY A 38 -7.71 -24.01 -20.64
C GLY A 38 -8.60 -24.73 -21.66
N ARG A 39 -8.41 -26.04 -21.88
CA ARG A 39 -9.22 -26.85 -22.78
C ARG A 39 -9.69 -28.14 -22.10
N GLU A 40 -10.94 -28.49 -22.30
CA GLU A 40 -11.47 -29.78 -21.85
C GLU A 40 -10.86 -30.90 -22.70
N ASP A 41 -9.80 -31.53 -22.19
CA ASP A 41 -9.15 -32.70 -22.78
C ASP A 41 -9.57 -34.01 -22.09
N CYS A 42 -10.03 -33.94 -20.84
CA CYS A 42 -10.77 -35.04 -20.21
C CYS A 42 -12.23 -35.06 -20.66
N SER A 43 -12.80 -36.25 -20.88
CA SER A 43 -14.23 -36.42 -21.22
C SER A 43 -15.21 -35.91 -20.15
N ASP A 44 -14.76 -35.76 -18.90
CA ASP A 44 -15.51 -35.20 -17.78
C ASP A 44 -15.06 -33.77 -17.41
N GLY A 45 -14.12 -33.17 -18.15
CA GLY A 45 -13.55 -31.84 -17.88
C GLY A 45 -12.78 -31.74 -16.57
N SER A 46 -12.37 -32.87 -15.97
CA SER A 46 -11.69 -32.90 -14.67
C SER A 46 -10.27 -32.32 -14.68
N ASP A 47 -9.64 -32.26 -15.86
CA ASP A 47 -8.37 -31.61 -16.12
C ASP A 47 -8.41 -30.09 -15.99
N GLU A 48 -9.58 -29.48 -16.19
CA GLU A 48 -9.81 -28.03 -16.09
C GLU A 48 -10.61 -27.64 -14.84
N ASN A 49 -10.91 -28.60 -13.96
CA ASN A 49 -11.64 -28.32 -12.74
C ASN A 49 -10.75 -27.57 -11.74
N ASP A 50 -11.24 -26.43 -11.24
CA ASP A 50 -10.61 -25.61 -10.18
C ASP A 50 -10.15 -26.42 -8.96
N ALA A 51 -10.78 -27.57 -8.66
CA ALA A 51 -10.37 -28.43 -7.56
C ALA A 51 -9.07 -29.23 -7.84
N MET A 52 -8.76 -29.53 -9.11
CA MET A 52 -7.58 -30.28 -9.53
C MET A 52 -6.50 -29.39 -10.16
N CYS A 53 -6.92 -28.25 -10.70
CA CYS A 53 -6.06 -27.12 -11.00
C CYS A 53 -5.71 -26.40 -9.71
N ILE A 54 -4.55 -26.74 -9.15
CA ILE A 54 -3.94 -25.90 -8.11
C ILE A 54 -3.65 -24.58 -8.79
N LYS A 55 -4.58 -23.63 -8.67
CA LYS A 55 -4.32 -22.23 -8.91
C LYS A 55 -3.13 -21.92 -8.03
N VAL A 56 -1.99 -21.63 -8.65
CA VAL A 56 -0.76 -21.36 -7.91
C VAL A 56 -1.09 -20.14 -7.06
N GLU A 57 -1.35 -20.36 -5.77
CA GLU A 57 -1.42 -19.28 -4.81
C GLU A 57 -0.02 -18.71 -4.80
N CYS A 58 0.15 -17.57 -5.47
CA CYS A 58 1.41 -16.85 -5.52
C CYS A 58 1.93 -16.69 -4.08
N THR A 59 3.26 -16.77 -3.91
CA THR A 59 3.83 -16.70 -2.56
C THR A 59 3.53 -15.32 -1.93
N THR A 60 3.74 -15.17 -0.63
CA THR A 60 3.38 -13.95 0.12
C THR A 60 4.05 -12.66 -0.41
N ASN A 61 5.07 -12.78 -1.27
CA ASN A 61 5.78 -11.66 -1.88
C ASN A 61 5.50 -11.49 -3.38
N GLU A 62 4.47 -12.16 -3.91
CA GLU A 62 4.12 -12.15 -5.32
C GLU A 62 2.67 -11.66 -5.51
N PHE A 63 2.45 -10.89 -6.57
CA PHE A 63 1.15 -10.43 -7.02
C PHE A 63 0.61 -11.39 -8.10
N THR A 64 -0.65 -11.81 -7.97
CA THR A 64 -1.35 -12.61 -8.97
C THR A 64 -2.01 -11.68 -10.00
N CYS A 65 -1.55 -11.78 -11.25
CA CYS A 65 -2.16 -11.18 -12.42
C CYS A 65 -3.57 -11.75 -12.66
N ASP A 66 -4.42 -11.06 -13.42
CA ASP A 66 -5.79 -11.52 -13.71
C ASP A 66 -5.81 -12.82 -14.54
N ASN A 67 -4.78 -13.04 -15.37
CA ASN A 67 -4.51 -14.28 -16.10
C ASN A 67 -3.94 -15.42 -15.23
N GLY A 68 -3.67 -15.18 -13.94
CA GLY A 68 -3.10 -16.17 -13.01
C GLY A 68 -1.57 -16.26 -13.00
N GLU A 69 -0.85 -15.40 -13.74
CA GLU A 69 0.60 -15.26 -13.62
C GLU A 69 0.99 -14.66 -12.26
N CYS A 70 2.18 -15.00 -11.76
CA CYS A 70 2.72 -14.43 -10.53
C CYS A 70 3.92 -13.54 -10.87
N ILE A 71 3.89 -12.29 -10.41
CA ILE A 71 5.03 -11.37 -10.50
C ILE A 71 5.45 -10.92 -9.09
N ASP A 72 6.67 -10.40 -8.93
CA ASP A 72 7.10 -9.82 -7.65
C ASP A 72 6.19 -8.65 -7.28
N VAL A 73 5.74 -8.57 -6.02
CA VAL A 73 4.83 -7.50 -5.57
C VAL A 73 5.38 -6.09 -5.82
N ARG A 74 6.70 -5.92 -5.90
CA ARG A 74 7.35 -4.63 -6.21
C ARG A 74 7.22 -4.20 -7.67
N ARG A 75 6.85 -5.13 -8.55
CA ARG A 75 6.61 -4.87 -9.97
C ARG A 75 5.16 -4.55 -10.28
N LYS A 76 4.28 -4.67 -9.30
CA LYS A 76 2.91 -4.20 -9.41
C LYS A 76 2.92 -2.67 -9.48
N CYS A 77 2.34 -2.10 -10.53
CA CYS A 77 2.24 -0.65 -10.73
C CYS A 77 3.60 0.07 -10.78
N ASP A 78 4.62 -0.58 -11.33
CA ASP A 78 5.97 -0.02 -11.49
C ASP A 78 6.16 0.78 -12.81
N GLY A 79 5.09 0.90 -13.60
CA GLY A 79 5.07 1.57 -14.88
C GLY A 79 5.47 0.66 -16.05
N ARG A 80 5.69 -0.64 -15.81
CA ARG A 80 6.00 -1.64 -16.84
C ARG A 80 5.08 -2.85 -16.70
N SER A 81 4.46 -3.21 -17.81
CA SER A 81 3.67 -4.44 -17.90
C SER A 81 4.60 -5.64 -17.87
N GLU A 82 4.61 -6.32 -16.74
CA GLU A 82 5.30 -7.58 -16.48
C GLU A 82 4.31 -8.75 -16.58
N CYS A 83 3.03 -8.55 -16.22
CA CYS A 83 1.99 -9.50 -16.57
C CYS A 83 1.75 -9.48 -18.09
N THR A 84 1.57 -10.65 -18.71
CA THR A 84 1.31 -10.74 -20.16
C THR A 84 -0.03 -10.13 -20.58
N ASP A 85 -0.97 -10.02 -19.64
CA ASP A 85 -2.25 -9.32 -19.80
C ASP A 85 -2.20 -7.84 -19.40
N GLY A 86 -1.05 -7.36 -18.89
CA GLY A 86 -0.87 -6.00 -18.38
C GLY A 86 -1.75 -5.66 -17.17
N SER A 87 -2.28 -6.67 -16.47
CA SER A 87 -3.16 -6.48 -15.32
C SER A 87 -2.45 -5.86 -14.12
N ASP A 88 -1.13 -6.03 -14.02
CA ASP A 88 -0.25 -5.38 -13.03
C ASP A 88 -0.18 -3.86 -13.15
N GLU A 89 -0.37 -3.34 -14.36
CA GLU A 89 -0.38 -1.90 -14.66
C GLU A 89 -1.79 -1.38 -14.95
N SER A 90 -2.81 -2.20 -14.73
CA SER A 90 -4.18 -1.80 -15.03
C SER A 90 -4.65 -0.71 -14.06
N GLU A 91 -5.46 0.19 -14.59
CA GLU A 91 -6.03 1.29 -13.81
C GLU A 91 -6.78 0.74 -12.56
N THR A 92 -7.52 -0.35 -12.68
CA THR A 92 -8.19 -1.02 -11.55
C THR A 92 -7.24 -1.60 -10.50
N THR A 93 -6.11 -2.16 -10.93
CA THR A 93 -5.09 -2.76 -10.05
C THR A 93 -4.27 -1.70 -9.32
N CYS A 94 -4.03 -0.55 -9.98
CA CYS A 94 -3.21 0.55 -9.46
C CYS A 94 -4.00 1.67 -8.76
N LEU A 95 -5.30 1.83 -9.04
CA LEU A 95 -6.19 2.69 -8.25
C LEU A 95 -6.57 2.07 -6.91
N SER A 96 -6.42 0.76 -6.77
CA SER A 96 -6.57 0.09 -5.48
C SER A 96 -5.31 0.35 -4.67
N THR A 97 -5.25 1.56 -4.11
CA THR A 97 -4.41 2.00 -2.98
C THR A 97 -3.05 1.31 -2.98
N VAL A 98 -2.04 1.96 -3.56
CA VAL A 98 -0.65 1.65 -3.21
C VAL A 98 -0.52 1.88 -1.71
N GLU A 99 -0.80 0.83 -0.94
CA GLU A 99 -0.41 0.71 0.45
C GLU A 99 1.11 0.64 0.39
N CYS A 100 1.74 1.81 0.42
CA CYS A 100 3.18 1.92 0.57
C CYS A 100 3.60 1.04 1.75
N THR A 101 4.84 0.56 1.77
CA THR A 101 5.26 -0.36 2.83
C THR A 101 5.06 0.28 4.21
N ALA A 102 5.01 -0.52 5.28
CA ALA A 102 4.70 0.00 6.63
C ALA A 102 5.60 1.16 7.14
N ASN A 103 6.71 1.46 6.45
CA ASN A 103 7.63 2.56 6.75
C ASN A 103 7.58 3.71 5.72
N GLU A 104 6.56 3.76 4.87
CA GLU A 104 6.40 4.74 3.80
C GLU A 104 5.05 5.46 3.93
N PHE A 105 4.99 6.71 3.47
CA PHE A 105 3.81 7.54 3.37
C PHE A 105 3.36 7.64 1.92
N THR A 106 2.07 7.42 1.68
CA THR A 106 1.44 7.57 0.37
C THR A 106 1.03 9.03 0.15
N CYS A 107 1.62 9.65 -0.85
CA CYS A 107 1.25 10.98 -1.37
C CYS A 107 -0.15 10.94 -2.03
N ASP A 108 -0.80 12.09 -2.18
CA ASP A 108 -2.13 12.17 -2.80
C ASP A 108 -2.13 11.76 -4.28
N ASN A 109 -1.00 11.92 -4.96
CA ASN A 109 -0.74 11.45 -6.32
C ASN A 109 -0.40 9.95 -6.42
N GLY A 110 -0.33 9.23 -5.29
CA GLY A 110 0.02 7.81 -5.23
C GLY A 110 1.52 7.50 -5.14
N GLU A 111 2.40 8.51 -5.10
CA GLU A 111 3.83 8.29 -4.82
C GLU A 111 4.07 7.81 -3.38
N CYS A 112 5.12 7.03 -3.16
CA CYS A 112 5.55 6.59 -1.84
C CYS A 112 6.85 7.30 -1.43
N ILE A 113 6.86 7.92 -0.26
CA ILE A 113 8.06 8.48 0.36
C ILE A 113 8.33 7.82 1.72
N ASP A 114 9.56 7.89 2.24
CA ASP A 114 9.87 7.40 3.59
C ASP A 114 9.02 8.15 4.64
N ILE A 115 8.44 7.45 5.62
CA ILE A 115 7.56 8.06 6.63
C ILE A 115 8.23 9.20 7.42
N ARG A 116 9.57 9.22 7.49
CA ARG A 116 10.33 10.30 8.15
C ARG A 116 10.37 11.61 7.36
N ARG A 117 10.04 11.54 6.08
CA ARG A 117 9.96 12.66 5.14
C ARG A 117 8.57 13.31 5.12
N LYS A 118 7.62 12.72 5.85
CA LYS A 118 6.31 13.32 6.04
C LYS A 118 6.39 14.43 7.09
N CYS A 119 5.91 15.62 6.76
CA CYS A 119 5.94 16.80 7.63
C CYS A 119 7.37 17.22 8.06
N ASP A 120 8.36 17.08 7.18
CA ASP A 120 9.76 17.42 7.42
C ASP A 120 10.17 18.82 6.90
N ILE A 121 9.19 19.60 6.41
CA ILE A 121 9.32 20.96 5.83
C ILE A 121 9.77 20.95 4.37
N TYR A 122 10.29 19.83 3.85
CA TYR A 122 10.71 19.70 2.47
C TYR A 122 9.63 19.07 1.62
N LYS A 123 9.49 19.58 0.39
CA LYS A 123 8.60 18.97 -0.60
C LYS A 123 9.27 17.73 -1.16
N ASP A 124 8.87 16.57 -0.65
CA ASP A 124 9.39 15.27 -1.05
C ASP A 124 8.42 14.50 -1.96
N CYS A 125 7.11 14.72 -1.82
CA CYS A 125 6.15 14.31 -2.84
C CYS A 125 6.20 15.27 -4.04
N SER A 126 6.06 14.76 -5.27
CA SER A 126 6.02 15.59 -6.48
C SER A 126 4.82 16.56 -6.48
N ASP A 127 3.73 16.19 -5.83
CA ASP A 127 2.54 17.03 -5.61
C ASP A 127 2.64 17.93 -4.36
N GLY A 128 3.54 17.62 -3.42
CA GLY A 128 3.72 18.32 -2.15
C GLY A 128 2.66 18.00 -1.12
N SER A 129 1.97 16.88 -1.28
CA SER A 129 0.94 16.41 -0.35
C SER A 129 1.51 16.01 1.02
N ASP A 130 2.79 15.65 1.08
CA ASP A 130 3.56 15.37 2.31
C ASP A 130 3.71 16.57 3.23
N GLU A 131 3.64 17.79 2.71
CA GLU A 131 3.71 19.04 3.48
C GLU A 131 2.40 19.85 3.42
N SER A 132 1.32 19.23 2.92
CA SER A 132 0.03 19.91 2.81
C SER A 132 -0.59 20.12 4.20
N GLU A 133 -1.33 21.21 4.39
CA GLU A 133 -2.03 21.51 5.65
C GLU A 133 -3.05 20.41 6.04
N THR A 134 -3.58 19.68 5.06
CA THR A 134 -4.47 18.54 5.28
C THR A 134 -3.76 17.32 5.84
N THR A 135 -2.53 17.07 5.38
CA THR A 135 -1.71 15.91 5.78
C THR A 135 -0.90 16.19 7.04
N CYS A 136 -0.41 17.42 7.16
CA CYS A 136 0.39 17.95 8.24
C CYS A 136 -0.29 19.20 8.79
N PRO A 137 -1.44 19.05 9.48
CA PRO A 137 -2.06 20.17 10.16
C PRO A 137 -1.02 20.78 11.08
N ARG A 138 -0.76 22.09 10.93
CA ARG A 138 0.21 22.78 11.78
C ARG A 138 -0.17 22.49 13.21
N LYS A 139 0.80 21.92 13.94
CA LYS A 139 0.62 21.60 15.35
C LYS A 139 0.22 22.91 16.02
N GLU A 140 -1.04 23.01 16.44
CA GLU A 140 -1.51 24.11 17.28
C GLU A 140 -0.46 24.31 18.36
N CYS A 141 0.14 25.52 18.42
CA CYS A 141 1.23 25.79 19.33
C CYS A 141 0.78 25.38 20.73
N THR A 142 1.66 24.70 21.47
CA THR A 142 1.28 24.21 22.80
C THR A 142 0.94 25.40 23.70
N ALA A 143 0.26 25.16 24.83
CA ALA A 143 -0.09 26.23 25.78
C ALA A 143 1.12 27.02 26.34
N TYR A 144 2.34 26.53 26.10
CA TYR A 144 3.60 27.16 26.50
C TYR A 144 4.36 27.81 25.34
N GLU A 145 3.74 27.90 24.16
CA GLU A 145 4.32 28.48 22.95
C GLU A 145 3.44 29.62 22.43
N PHE A 146 4.07 30.62 21.80
CA PHE A 146 3.41 31.74 21.13
C PHE A 146 3.45 31.51 19.61
N THR A 147 2.29 31.68 18.97
CA THR A 147 2.15 31.61 17.52
C THR A 147 2.51 32.95 16.87
N CYS A 148 3.57 32.96 16.08
CA CYS A 148 3.97 34.08 15.23
C CYS A 148 2.91 34.40 14.18
N GLY A 149 2.94 35.61 13.61
CA GLY A 149 2.04 35.99 12.51
C GLY A 149 2.28 35.15 11.24
N THR A 150 3.47 34.60 11.09
CA THR A 150 3.87 33.60 10.05
C THR A 150 3.33 32.20 10.31
N GLY A 151 2.86 31.92 11.53
CA GLY A 151 2.43 30.60 11.99
C GLY A 151 3.54 29.74 12.58
N GLU A 152 4.75 30.28 12.80
CA GLU A 152 5.81 29.63 13.58
C GLU A 152 5.43 29.60 15.08
N CYS A 153 5.87 28.58 15.81
CA CYS A 153 5.71 28.52 17.26
C CYS A 153 7.05 28.82 17.94
N ILE A 154 7.08 29.81 18.82
CA ILE A 154 8.22 30.11 19.68
C ILE A 154 7.87 29.87 21.15
N ASP A 155 8.85 29.67 22.02
CA ASP A 155 8.59 29.56 23.47
C ASP A 155 7.90 30.84 23.99
N ILE A 156 6.87 30.71 24.85
CA ILE A 156 6.13 31.87 25.35
C ILE A 156 7.00 32.89 26.12
N ARG A 157 8.19 32.49 26.60
CA ARG A 157 9.17 33.39 27.24
C ARG A 157 9.93 34.27 26.25
N ARG A 158 9.96 33.87 24.99
CA ARG A 158 10.59 34.62 23.89
C ARG A 158 9.66 35.69 23.33
N LYS A 159 8.38 35.64 23.70
CA LYS A 159 7.44 36.71 23.44
C LYS A 159 7.79 37.94 24.29
N CYS A 160 8.05 39.08 23.64
CA CYS A 160 8.40 40.34 24.30
C CYS A 160 9.71 40.30 25.11
N ASP A 161 10.70 39.52 24.66
CA ASP A 161 12.02 39.41 25.27
C ASP A 161 13.04 40.45 24.73
N ASN A 162 12.60 41.33 23.82
CA ASN A 162 13.40 42.32 23.08
C ASN A 162 14.32 41.73 22.01
N ARG A 163 14.05 40.51 21.52
CA ARG A 163 14.71 39.92 20.35
C ARG A 163 13.68 39.45 19.35
N GLU A 164 13.99 39.63 18.07
CA GLU A 164 13.16 39.09 16.98
C GLU A 164 13.40 37.58 16.88
N ASP A 165 12.50 36.80 17.46
CA ASP A 165 12.52 35.35 17.43
C ASP A 165 11.51 34.78 16.43
N CYS A 166 10.46 35.53 16.09
CA CYS A 166 9.62 35.23 14.94
C CYS A 166 10.26 35.77 13.65
N SER A 167 10.15 35.02 12.55
CA SER A 167 10.66 35.45 11.23
C SER A 167 10.03 36.75 10.70
N ASP A 168 8.86 37.14 11.22
CA ASP A 168 8.16 38.40 10.91
C ASP A 168 8.26 39.45 12.02
N GLY A 169 8.97 39.18 13.11
CA GLY A 169 9.05 40.05 14.29
C GLY A 169 7.73 40.24 15.03
N SER A 170 6.73 39.38 14.79
CA SER A 170 5.40 39.48 15.41
C SER A 170 5.42 39.31 16.93
N ASP A 171 6.43 38.61 17.46
CA ASP A 171 6.69 38.41 18.88
C ASP A 171 7.08 39.68 19.63
N GLU A 172 7.69 40.65 18.95
CA GLU A 172 8.11 41.95 19.51
C GLU A 172 7.23 43.12 19.04
N SER A 173 6.22 42.84 18.23
CA SER A 173 5.35 43.88 17.68
C SER A 173 4.56 44.60 18.79
N VAL A 174 4.30 45.89 18.62
CA VAL A 174 3.51 46.70 19.58
C VAL A 174 2.07 46.18 19.74
N ALA A 175 1.55 45.48 18.73
CA ALA A 175 0.24 44.84 18.78
C ALA A 175 0.24 43.61 19.71
N THR A 176 1.33 42.86 19.73
CA THR A 176 1.52 41.64 20.52
C THR A 176 2.04 41.96 21.93
N CYS A 177 3.09 42.77 22.00
CA CYS A 177 3.66 43.32 23.21
C CYS A 177 2.94 44.61 23.55
N ARG A 178 1.98 44.52 24.48
CA ARG A 178 1.45 45.72 25.13
C ARG A 178 2.62 46.43 25.80
N LYS A 179 3.19 47.42 25.10
CA LYS A 179 4.23 48.30 25.66
C LYS A 179 3.74 48.78 27.02
N CYS A 180 4.47 48.43 28.06
CA CYS A 180 4.47 49.20 29.29
C CYS A 180 4.88 50.62 28.90
N ILE A 181 3.89 51.51 28.77
CA ILE A 181 4.12 52.94 28.67
C ILE A 181 4.82 53.32 29.98
N PRO A 182 6.04 53.88 29.95
CA PRO A 182 6.63 54.44 31.16
C PRO A 182 5.73 55.60 31.60
N ASN A 183 4.92 55.37 32.65
CA ASN A 183 3.84 56.20 33.24
C ASN A 183 2.37 55.75 33.04
N SER A 184 2.07 54.45 33.07
CA SER A 184 0.69 54.00 33.34
C SER A 184 0.56 53.46 34.79
N PRO A 185 -0.44 53.87 35.58
CA PRO A 185 -0.65 53.42 36.97
C PRO A 185 -1.12 51.95 37.08
N LEU A 186 -1.22 51.21 35.97
CA LEU A 186 -1.53 49.79 35.93
C LEU A 186 -0.24 49.00 35.61
N ALA A 187 0.77 49.15 36.46
CA ALA A 187 1.94 48.29 36.46
C ALA A 187 1.55 46.93 37.03
N LEU A 188 1.30 45.95 36.17
CA LEU A 188 1.33 44.53 36.54
C LEU A 188 2.62 43.92 35.99
N MET A 189 3.61 43.85 36.88
CA MET A 189 4.74 42.93 36.90
C MET A 189 5.22 42.38 35.55
N CYS A 190 6.20 43.06 34.95
CA CYS A 190 7.22 42.36 34.17
C CYS A 190 8.19 41.73 35.18
N LEU A 191 8.15 40.41 35.33
CA LEU A 191 9.17 39.59 35.98
C LEU A 191 10.16 39.11 34.94
#